data_AF-A0AAD3SUL5-F1
#
_entry.id   AF-A0AAD3SUL5-F1
#
_cell.length_a   1.000
_cell.length_b   1.000
_cell.length_c   1.000
_cell.angle_alpha   90.00
_cell.angle_beta   90.00
_cell.angle_gamma   90.00
#
_symmetry.space_group_name_H-M   'P 1'
#
loop_
_entity.id
_entity.type
_entity.pdbx_description
1 polymer ?
#
loop_
_entity_poly.entity_id
_entity_poly.type
_entity_poly.pdbx_seq_one_letter_code
_entity_poly.pdbx_strand_id
1 'polypeptide(L)'
;MALEGVGDLAINLILSRLEAEDTAKVACVSSRFRVWASDESLWALHCSEEIDLAAPLDPLGNPAPSFKEAYQVWRETFGMYPWSLVKRVKRCFDRLTSWFRINFPEVLNTLRKGASEDELDEFERSMGIKLPLPSRVLYRFYDGQKLPRHKLCGLIGGYSFYNHSVNVYLLPLNEIMMETRDILDHLGFTSGSKYIVVAASSTFMEKFFFLNCANGQVYVGTSNLREDGQMMPCVPDAALTSVHGYKQQDAMLLWLEEHGRRLQNGIIGVREEYKIKRICLFPELPPQCSTAVTNGVQIRASAVLVPEASNLQDLEAKYLFAYSVRMSLLPEGCTVHGMTYSTCQLYRRRWIIRANENVVDVVNDEGVIGQYPLLFPGDKEFVYESCTHLQISPGSVEGSFIFVPGRLADPKGEPFEVEVAVQPLNVILSVNGSPTTPAAKSLSDLPRKRYNKRADDHGFQWKPYKEPQRRITSQKTKRYILSTQPNVEQSKEDIILCNCRELKDLF
;
A
#
# COMPACT_ATOMS: atom_id res chain seq x y z
N MET A 1 -34.35 -40.89 26.28
CA MET A 1 -33.68 -42.20 26.40
C MET A 1 -33.35 -42.88 25.07
N ALA A 2 -34.00 -42.60 23.94
CA ALA A 2 -33.68 -43.26 22.66
C ALA A 2 -32.32 -42.82 22.04
N LEU A 3 -31.96 -41.53 22.16
CA LEU A 3 -30.74 -41.00 21.55
C LEU A 3 -29.45 -41.41 22.26
N GLU A 4 -29.51 -41.69 23.57
CA GLU A 4 -28.35 -42.18 24.33
C GLU A 4 -28.01 -43.63 24.01
N GLY A 5 -28.92 -44.38 23.37
CA GLY A 5 -28.66 -45.73 22.87
C GLY A 5 -27.96 -45.74 21.50
N VAL A 6 -27.82 -44.58 20.85
CA VAL A 6 -27.07 -44.44 19.60
C VAL A 6 -25.58 -44.59 19.91
N GLY A 7 -24.88 -45.41 19.12
CA GLY A 7 -23.46 -45.70 19.35
C GLY A 7 -22.57 -44.46 19.25
N ASP A 8 -21.43 -44.48 19.95
CA ASP A 8 -20.54 -43.32 20.13
C ASP A 8 -20.10 -42.70 18.79
N LEU A 9 -19.84 -43.52 17.77
CA LEU A 9 -19.45 -43.06 16.43
C LEU A 9 -20.55 -42.23 15.75
N ALA A 10 -21.80 -42.67 15.88
CA ALA A 10 -22.93 -41.99 15.24
C ALA A 10 -23.25 -40.66 15.95
N ILE A 11 -23.10 -40.60 17.27
CA ILE A 11 -23.21 -39.33 17.99
C ILE A 11 -22.07 -38.38 17.62
N ASN A 12 -20.83 -38.85 17.58
CA ASN A 12 -19.70 -38.01 17.18
C ASN A 12 -19.91 -37.41 15.77
N LEU A 13 -20.39 -38.20 14.81
CA LEU A 13 -20.74 -37.72 13.47
C LEU A 13 -21.88 -36.68 13.45
N ILE A 14 -22.86 -36.80 14.36
CA ILE A 14 -23.92 -35.79 14.48
C ILE A 14 -23.35 -34.50 15.07
N LEU A 15 -22.57 -34.61 16.15
CA LEU A 15 -21.95 -33.46 16.82
C LEU A 15 -20.98 -32.73 15.90
N SER A 16 -20.25 -33.44 15.04
CA SER A 16 -19.31 -32.85 14.07
C SER A 16 -20.00 -32.02 12.97
N ARG A 17 -21.33 -31.99 12.93
CA ARG A 17 -22.12 -31.14 12.01
C ARG A 17 -22.75 -29.94 12.71
N LEU A 18 -22.61 -29.84 14.03
CA LEU A 18 -23.12 -28.72 14.81
C LEU A 18 -22.10 -27.59 14.86
N GLU A 19 -22.55 -26.36 15.11
CA GLU A 19 -21.65 -25.28 15.52
C GLU A 19 -21.15 -25.52 16.95
N ALA A 20 -19.99 -24.96 17.31
CA ALA A 20 -19.42 -25.18 18.63
C ALA A 20 -20.35 -24.75 19.78
N GLU A 21 -21.19 -23.74 19.56
CA GLU A 21 -22.19 -23.31 20.54
C GLU A 21 -23.26 -24.39 20.79
N ASP A 22 -23.73 -25.04 19.74
CA ASP A 22 -24.74 -26.09 19.85
C ASP A 22 -24.14 -27.38 20.41
N THR A 23 -22.89 -27.70 20.05
CA THR A 23 -22.10 -28.75 20.72
C THR A 23 -22.02 -28.50 22.23
N ALA A 24 -21.74 -27.27 22.65
CA ALA A 24 -21.70 -26.90 24.06
C ALA A 24 -23.07 -27.03 24.74
N LYS A 25 -24.17 -26.69 24.06
CA LYS A 25 -25.54 -26.90 24.58
C LYS A 25 -25.86 -28.38 24.75
N VAL A 26 -25.43 -29.25 23.84
CA VAL A 26 -25.62 -30.70 23.95
C VAL A 26 -24.92 -31.25 25.20
N ALA A 27 -23.75 -30.73 25.56
CA ALA A 27 -23.02 -31.13 26.77
C ALA A 27 -23.81 -30.91 28.08
N CYS A 28 -24.85 -30.06 28.05
CA CYS A 28 -25.72 -29.77 29.19
C CYS A 28 -26.89 -30.74 29.33
N VAL A 29 -27.14 -31.62 28.35
CA VAL A 29 -28.32 -32.50 28.31
C VAL A 29 -28.21 -33.68 29.29
N SER A 30 -27.06 -34.36 29.33
CA SER A 30 -26.81 -35.48 30.26
C SER A 30 -25.31 -35.70 30.49
N SER A 31 -24.95 -36.53 31.47
CA SER A 31 -23.54 -36.91 31.71
C SER A 31 -22.91 -37.61 30.51
N ARG A 32 -23.68 -38.43 29.78
CA ARG A 32 -23.19 -39.13 28.59
C ARG A 32 -22.96 -38.16 27.43
N PHE A 33 -23.89 -37.24 27.16
CA PHE A 33 -23.70 -36.19 26.17
C PHE A 33 -22.57 -35.24 26.51
N ARG A 34 -22.32 -34.97 27.80
CA ARG A 34 -21.15 -34.20 28.25
C ARG A 34 -19.83 -34.85 27.86
N VAL A 35 -19.73 -36.18 27.98
CA VAL A 35 -18.54 -36.92 27.57
C VAL A 35 -18.37 -36.83 26.05
N TRP A 36 -19.42 -37.13 25.28
CA TRP A 36 -19.35 -37.05 23.80
C TRP A 36 -19.03 -35.64 23.27
N ALA A 37 -19.64 -34.61 23.85
CA ALA A 37 -19.40 -33.22 23.47
C ALA A 37 -18.08 -32.65 24.02
N SER A 38 -17.30 -33.43 24.77
CA SER A 38 -15.95 -33.04 25.21
C SER A 38 -14.85 -33.76 24.43
N ASP A 39 -15.21 -34.47 23.36
CA ASP A 39 -14.26 -35.18 22.52
C ASP A 39 -13.25 -34.23 21.86
N GLU A 40 -11.96 -34.56 21.95
CA GLU A 40 -10.89 -33.68 21.49
C GLU A 40 -10.89 -33.50 19.96
N SER A 41 -11.26 -34.53 19.19
CA SER A 41 -11.32 -34.45 17.73
C SER A 41 -12.43 -33.51 17.26
N LEU A 42 -13.53 -33.46 18.02
CA LEU A 42 -14.64 -32.53 17.78
C LEU A 42 -14.22 -31.08 17.99
N TRP A 43 -13.53 -30.78 19.10
CA TRP A 43 -13.05 -29.43 19.38
C TRP A 43 -11.89 -29.01 18.47
N ALA A 44 -11.04 -29.95 18.04
CA ALA A 44 -10.05 -29.71 17.00
C ALA A 44 -10.72 -29.27 15.69
N LEU A 45 -11.81 -29.95 15.28
CA LEU A 45 -12.60 -29.58 14.10
C LEU A 45 -13.19 -28.17 14.26
N HIS A 46 -13.88 -27.87 15.36
CA HIS A 46 -14.45 -26.54 15.60
C HIS A 46 -13.38 -25.44 15.60
N CYS A 47 -12.24 -25.66 16.26
CA CYS A 47 -11.11 -24.74 16.27
C CYS A 47 -10.55 -24.50 14.86
N SER A 48 -10.41 -25.56 14.06
CA SER A 48 -9.94 -25.46 12.67
C SER A 48 -10.94 -24.72 11.78
N GLU A 49 -12.23 -25.04 11.85
CA GLU A 49 -13.25 -24.48 10.95
C GLU A 49 -13.62 -23.02 11.30
N GLU A 50 -13.68 -22.70 12.59
CA GLU A 50 -14.17 -21.40 13.03
C GLU A 50 -13.06 -20.35 13.17
N ILE A 51 -11.90 -20.75 13.69
CA ILE A 51 -10.81 -19.84 14.03
C ILE A 51 -9.46 -20.29 13.48
N ASP A 52 -9.43 -21.21 12.52
CA ASP A 52 -8.22 -21.64 11.79
C ASP A 52 -7.04 -22.00 12.71
N LEU A 53 -7.33 -22.77 13.76
CA LEU A 53 -6.33 -23.26 14.70
C LEU A 53 -5.97 -24.71 14.39
N ALA A 54 -4.70 -24.95 14.06
CA ALA A 54 -4.15 -26.29 13.86
C ALA A 54 -3.62 -26.94 15.15
N ALA A 55 -3.54 -26.17 16.24
CA ALA A 55 -3.06 -26.60 17.55
C ALA A 55 -3.87 -25.87 18.65
N PRO A 56 -3.95 -26.42 19.87
CA PRO A 56 -4.66 -25.78 20.98
C PRO A 56 -3.88 -24.56 21.47
N LEU A 57 -4.10 -23.42 20.83
CA LEU A 57 -3.42 -22.15 21.15
C LEU A 57 -4.44 -21.12 21.62
N ASP A 58 -4.07 -20.37 22.66
CA ASP A 58 -4.82 -19.22 23.13
C ASP A 58 -4.71 -18.03 22.13
N PRO A 59 -5.45 -16.93 22.34
CA PRO A 59 -5.38 -15.74 21.50
C PRO A 59 -4.00 -15.09 21.35
N LEU A 60 -3.09 -15.32 22.30
CA LEU A 60 -1.74 -14.78 22.31
C LEU A 60 -0.73 -15.75 21.68
N GLY A 61 -1.18 -16.94 21.25
CA GLY A 61 -0.35 -17.98 20.67
C GLY A 61 0.34 -18.89 21.69
N ASN A 62 -0.07 -18.85 22.96
CA ASN A 62 0.45 -19.76 23.99
C ASN A 62 -0.28 -21.11 23.92
N PRO A 63 0.40 -22.24 24.20
CA PRO A 63 -0.24 -23.55 24.23
C PRO A 63 -1.26 -23.64 25.38
N ALA A 64 -2.45 -24.13 25.04
CA ALA A 64 -3.49 -24.52 25.98
C ALA A 64 -3.50 -26.05 26.17
N PRO A 65 -4.03 -26.57 27.30
CA PRO A 65 -4.04 -28.02 27.55
C PRO A 65 -4.91 -28.85 26.59
N SER A 66 -5.92 -28.26 25.95
CA SER A 66 -6.78 -28.91 24.94
C SER A 66 -7.39 -27.91 23.95
N PHE A 67 -7.90 -28.39 22.82
CA PHE A 67 -8.62 -27.57 21.84
C PHE A 67 -9.89 -26.96 22.44
N LYS A 68 -10.58 -27.69 23.32
CA LYS A 68 -11.75 -27.19 24.03
C LYS A 68 -11.41 -26.01 24.92
N GLU A 69 -10.36 -26.14 25.73
CA GLU A 69 -9.90 -25.07 26.61
C GLU A 69 -9.38 -23.87 25.80
N ALA A 70 -8.65 -24.11 24.70
CA ALA A 70 -8.26 -23.05 23.77
C ALA A 70 -9.50 -22.29 23.26
N TYR A 71 -10.51 -23.00 22.74
CA TYR A 71 -11.74 -22.39 22.23
C TYR A 71 -12.47 -21.59 23.32
N GLN A 72 -12.53 -22.10 24.55
CA GLN A 72 -13.10 -21.40 25.70
C GLN A 72 -12.37 -20.08 25.97
N VAL A 73 -11.03 -20.11 26.05
CA VAL A 73 -10.23 -18.89 26.26
C VAL A 73 -10.46 -17.88 25.14
N TRP A 74 -10.57 -18.32 23.88
CA TRP A 74 -10.92 -17.44 22.76
C TRP A 74 -12.30 -16.80 22.91
N ARG A 75 -13.32 -17.58 23.30
CA ARG A 75 -14.69 -17.08 23.50
C ARG A 75 -14.78 -16.13 24.69
N GLU A 76 -14.03 -16.37 25.75
CA GLU A 76 -13.96 -15.48 26.92
C GLU A 76 -13.24 -14.17 26.56
N THR A 77 -12.08 -14.26 25.91
CA THR A 77 -11.22 -13.11 25.56
C THR A 77 -11.91 -12.11 24.63
N PHE A 78 -12.77 -12.60 23.73
CA PHE A 78 -13.53 -11.79 22.78
C PHE A 78 -15.05 -11.81 23.03
N GLY A 79 -15.50 -12.21 24.22
CA GLY A 79 -16.92 -12.46 24.52
C GLY A 79 -17.84 -11.25 24.34
N MET A 80 -17.29 -10.03 24.38
CA MET A 80 -18.04 -8.80 24.13
C MET A 80 -18.26 -8.47 22.64
N TYR A 81 -17.60 -9.21 21.73
CA TYR A 81 -17.70 -8.98 20.29
C TYR A 81 -18.56 -10.04 19.61
N PRO A 82 -19.32 -9.68 18.56
CA PRO A 82 -19.97 -10.65 17.70
C PRO A 82 -18.95 -11.66 17.19
N TRP A 83 -19.17 -12.94 17.45
CA TRP A 83 -18.20 -13.98 17.11
C TRP A 83 -17.89 -14.03 15.61
N SER A 84 -18.88 -13.75 14.76
CA SER A 84 -18.68 -13.64 13.30
C SER A 84 -17.70 -12.53 12.89
N LEU A 85 -17.62 -11.43 13.65
CA LEU A 85 -16.67 -10.35 13.42
C LEU A 85 -15.26 -10.76 13.85
N VAL A 86 -15.12 -11.42 15.00
CA VAL A 86 -13.83 -11.96 15.47
C VAL A 86 -13.25 -12.92 14.44
N LYS A 87 -14.06 -13.88 13.95
CA LYS A 87 -13.67 -14.82 12.88
C LYS A 87 -13.21 -14.10 11.60
N ARG A 88 -13.91 -13.03 11.20
CA ARG A 88 -13.56 -12.23 10.01
C ARG A 88 -12.21 -11.51 10.19
N VAL A 89 -12.01 -10.82 11.31
CA VAL A 89 -10.76 -10.10 11.60
C VAL A 89 -9.59 -11.07 11.71
N LYS A 90 -9.77 -12.19 12.43
CA LYS A 90 -8.75 -13.24 12.51
C LYS A 90 -8.32 -13.72 11.13
N ARG A 91 -9.28 -14.09 10.27
CA ARG A 91 -9.01 -14.50 8.90
C ARG A 91 -8.26 -13.44 8.09
N CYS A 92 -8.59 -12.15 8.26
CA CYS A 92 -7.88 -11.06 7.60
C CYS A 92 -6.39 -11.05 8.02
N PHE A 93 -6.10 -11.12 9.32
CA PHE A 93 -4.72 -11.14 9.80
C PHE A 93 -3.98 -12.44 9.52
N ASP A 94 -4.63 -13.61 9.58
CA ASP A 94 -4.01 -14.88 9.23
C ASP A 94 -3.56 -14.88 7.77
N ARG A 95 -4.38 -14.33 6.87
CA ARG A 95 -4.03 -14.16 5.45
C ARG A 95 -2.81 -13.27 5.26
N LEU A 96 -2.79 -12.11 5.92
CA LEU A 96 -1.67 -11.16 5.88
C LEU A 96 -0.39 -11.79 6.45
N THR A 97 -0.46 -12.33 7.67
CA THR A 97 0.70 -12.88 8.38
C THR A 97 1.24 -14.14 7.71
N SER A 98 0.39 -14.99 7.14
CA SER A 98 0.82 -16.14 6.34
C SER A 98 1.57 -15.69 5.09
N TRP A 99 1.10 -14.66 4.41
CA TRP A 99 1.81 -14.09 3.27
C TRP A 99 3.15 -13.47 3.68
N PHE A 100 3.20 -12.70 4.78
CA PHE A 100 4.44 -12.10 5.27
C PHE A 100 5.46 -13.14 5.68
N ARG A 101 5.05 -14.24 6.33
CA ARG A 101 5.97 -15.31 6.75
C ARG A 101 6.78 -15.88 5.58
N ILE A 102 6.17 -15.94 4.39
CA ILE A 102 6.81 -16.47 3.18
C ILE A 102 7.56 -15.36 2.42
N ASN A 103 6.95 -14.18 2.25
CA ASN A 103 7.42 -13.18 1.29
C ASN A 103 8.17 -12.01 1.92
N PHE A 104 7.83 -11.62 3.17
CA PHE A 104 8.44 -10.48 3.85
C PHE A 104 8.45 -10.64 5.39
N PRO A 105 9.20 -11.61 5.94
CA PRO A 105 9.11 -11.99 7.35
C PRO A 105 9.51 -10.86 8.31
N GLU A 106 10.31 -9.89 7.85
CA GLU A 106 10.71 -8.73 8.65
C GLU A 106 9.52 -7.89 9.12
N VAL A 107 8.42 -7.85 8.38
CA VAL A 107 7.19 -7.14 8.77
C VAL A 107 6.57 -7.77 10.03
N LEU A 108 6.63 -9.08 10.20
CA LEU A 108 6.06 -9.77 11.37
C LEU A 108 6.71 -9.31 12.68
N ASN A 109 8.02 -9.03 12.65
CA ASN A 109 8.77 -8.55 13.82
C ASN A 109 8.40 -7.12 14.23
N THR A 110 7.66 -6.40 13.39
CA THR A 110 7.18 -5.05 13.70
C THR A 110 5.80 -5.06 14.34
N LEU A 111 5.03 -6.13 14.19
CA LEU A 111 3.67 -6.21 14.73
C LEU A 111 3.71 -6.21 16.26
N ARG A 112 2.93 -5.32 16.87
CA ARG A 112 2.79 -5.27 18.33
C ARG A 112 1.69 -6.21 18.78
N LYS A 113 1.84 -6.74 19.99
CA LYS A 113 0.81 -7.54 20.64
C LYS A 113 -0.51 -6.75 20.68
N GLY A 114 -1.62 -7.44 20.53
CA GLY A 114 -2.94 -6.82 20.59
C GLY A 114 -3.20 -6.11 21.91
N ALA A 115 -3.94 -5.01 21.83
CA ALA A 115 -4.35 -4.23 22.99
C ALA A 115 -5.35 -5.01 23.86
N SER A 116 -5.32 -4.74 25.16
CA SER A 116 -6.35 -5.12 26.12
C SER A 116 -7.60 -4.24 25.99
N GLU A 117 -8.72 -4.67 26.59
CA GLU A 117 -9.93 -3.84 26.67
C GLU A 117 -9.70 -2.56 27.48
N ASP A 118 -8.96 -2.65 28.59
CA ASP A 118 -8.65 -1.49 29.43
C ASP A 118 -7.81 -0.44 28.67
N GLU A 119 -6.85 -0.87 27.86
CA GLU A 119 -6.05 0.04 27.00
C GLU A 119 -6.91 0.71 25.92
N LEU A 120 -7.84 -0.03 25.30
CA LEU A 120 -8.77 0.54 24.32
C LEU A 120 -9.74 1.52 24.97
N ASP A 121 -10.27 1.19 26.15
CA ASP A 121 -11.18 2.06 26.89
C ASP A 121 -10.48 3.32 27.40
N GLU A 122 -9.22 3.21 27.83
CA GLU A 122 -8.37 4.35 28.15
C GLU A 122 -8.12 5.22 26.93
N PHE A 123 -7.75 4.63 25.80
CA PHE A 123 -7.53 5.33 24.54
C PHE A 123 -8.79 6.11 24.11
N GLU A 124 -9.95 5.46 24.09
CA GLU A 124 -11.23 6.08 23.73
C GLU A 124 -11.59 7.25 24.66
N ARG A 125 -11.38 7.08 25.97
CA ARG A 125 -11.63 8.11 26.98
C ARG A 125 -10.69 9.30 26.81
N SER A 126 -9.40 9.02 26.63
CA SER A 126 -8.35 10.02 26.44
C SER A 126 -8.49 10.81 25.14
N MET A 127 -9.11 10.22 24.11
CA MET A 127 -9.36 10.85 22.82
C MET A 127 -10.78 11.42 22.69
N GLY A 128 -11.71 11.11 23.60
CA GLY A 128 -13.10 11.57 23.54
C GLY A 128 -13.88 10.99 22.34
N ILE A 129 -13.54 9.78 21.92
CA ILE A 129 -14.11 9.08 20.75
C ILE A 129 -14.66 7.71 21.16
N LYS A 130 -15.40 7.07 20.23
CA LYS A 130 -15.76 5.66 20.32
C LYS A 130 -15.32 4.96 19.04
N LEU A 131 -14.45 3.98 19.15
CA LEU A 131 -13.96 3.25 18.00
C LEU A 131 -15.10 2.41 17.40
N PRO A 132 -15.20 2.33 16.06
CA PRO A 132 -16.03 1.34 15.41
C PRO A 132 -15.67 -0.07 15.91
N LEU A 133 -16.68 -0.94 16.04
CA LEU A 133 -16.49 -2.27 16.60
C LEU A 133 -15.44 -3.11 15.83
N PRO A 134 -15.41 -3.16 14.48
CA PRO A 134 -14.37 -3.89 13.77
C PRO A 134 -12.97 -3.31 14.00
N SER A 135 -12.86 -1.98 14.12
CA SER A 135 -11.62 -1.28 14.47
C SER A 135 -11.12 -1.66 15.86
N ARG A 136 -11.99 -1.75 16.88
CA ARG A 136 -11.61 -2.28 18.21
C ARG A 136 -11.05 -3.68 18.10
N VAL A 137 -11.75 -4.57 17.39
CA VAL A 137 -11.29 -5.97 17.21
C VAL A 137 -9.96 -6.02 16.47
N LEU A 138 -9.72 -5.18 15.46
CA LEU A 138 -8.43 -5.09 14.78
C LEU A 138 -7.28 -4.80 15.77
N TYR A 139 -7.44 -3.80 16.64
CA TYR A 139 -6.44 -3.46 17.65
C TYR A 139 -6.32 -4.51 18.78
N ARG A 140 -7.40 -5.26 19.08
CA ARG A 140 -7.33 -6.42 20.00
C ARG A 140 -6.46 -7.56 19.45
N PHE A 141 -6.32 -7.70 18.12
CA PHE A 141 -5.39 -8.66 17.52
C PHE A 141 -3.97 -8.12 17.43
N TYR A 142 -3.80 -6.89 16.92
CA TYR A 142 -2.50 -6.25 16.79
C TYR A 142 -2.59 -4.74 17.06
N ASP A 143 -1.80 -4.25 18.01
CA ASP A 143 -1.68 -2.81 18.32
C ASP A 143 -0.76 -2.10 17.31
N GLY A 144 -1.08 -2.18 16.02
CA GLY A 144 -0.27 -1.57 14.95
C GLY A 144 1.15 -2.13 14.83
N GLN A 145 2.08 -1.29 14.36
CA GLN A 145 3.48 -1.63 14.11
C GLN A 145 4.45 -0.74 14.89
N LYS A 146 5.51 -1.34 15.42
CA LYS A 146 6.71 -0.63 15.88
C LYS A 146 7.81 -0.79 14.85
N LEU A 147 8.04 0.24 14.03
CA LEU A 147 9.02 0.14 12.96
C LEU A 147 10.48 0.25 13.49
N PRO A 148 11.39 -0.61 13.02
CA PRO A 148 12.82 -0.43 13.26
C PRO A 148 13.35 0.75 12.43
N ARG A 149 14.30 1.49 13.01
CA ARG A 149 14.96 2.62 12.32
C ARG A 149 15.56 2.14 10.98
N HIS A 150 15.40 2.96 9.95
CA HIS A 150 15.97 2.77 8.61
C HIS A 150 15.45 1.52 7.82
N LYS A 151 14.33 0.91 8.23
CA LYS A 151 13.70 -0.16 7.44
C LYS A 151 12.32 0.26 6.92
N LEU A 152 12.04 -0.05 5.66
CA LEU A 152 10.76 0.21 5.00
C LEU A 152 9.78 -0.97 5.16
N CYS A 153 9.57 -1.38 6.41
CA CYS A 153 8.73 -2.54 6.78
C CYS A 153 7.26 -2.19 7.07
N GLY A 154 6.77 -1.05 6.56
CA GLY A 154 5.36 -0.71 6.68
C GLY A 154 4.45 -1.76 6.04
N LEU A 155 3.46 -2.24 6.81
CA LEU A 155 2.56 -3.34 6.43
C LEU A 155 1.75 -2.99 5.19
N ILE A 156 1.42 -1.72 5.00
CA ILE A 156 0.68 -1.21 3.85
C ILE A 156 1.62 -1.01 2.65
N GLY A 157 2.90 -0.71 2.90
CA GLY A 157 3.89 -0.50 1.84
C GLY A 157 3.83 0.90 1.24
N GLY A 158 4.35 1.06 0.03
CA GLY A 158 4.34 2.34 -0.65
C GLY A 158 4.95 2.32 -2.04
N TYR A 159 5.44 3.48 -2.47
CA TYR A 159 6.02 3.73 -3.79
C TYR A 159 7.10 4.81 -3.66
N SER A 160 7.94 4.95 -4.68
CA SER A 160 8.93 6.03 -4.74
C SER A 160 9.06 6.54 -6.17
N PHE A 161 9.44 7.80 -6.33
CA PHE A 161 9.79 8.40 -7.62
C PHE A 161 10.53 9.71 -7.32
N TYR A 162 11.62 10.00 -8.03
CA TYR A 162 12.48 11.15 -7.73
C TYR A 162 12.85 11.23 -6.22
N ASN A 163 12.52 12.33 -5.55
CA ASN A 163 12.67 12.55 -4.11
C ASN A 163 11.40 12.24 -3.30
N HIS A 164 10.33 11.75 -3.95
CA HIS A 164 9.11 11.31 -3.28
C HIS A 164 9.25 9.85 -2.89
N SER A 165 9.15 9.54 -1.61
CA SER A 165 9.13 8.17 -1.11
C SER A 165 8.12 8.06 0.00
N VAL A 166 7.26 7.03 -0.04
CA VAL A 166 6.31 6.72 1.01
C VAL A 166 6.42 5.26 1.42
N ASN A 167 6.25 4.99 2.71
CA ASN A 167 6.16 3.63 3.26
C ASN A 167 5.24 3.63 4.48
N VAL A 168 4.02 3.16 4.29
CA VAL A 168 2.92 3.30 5.24
C VAL A 168 2.85 2.10 6.19
N TYR A 169 2.72 2.40 7.48
CA TYR A 169 2.55 1.42 8.55
C TYR A 169 1.31 1.76 9.38
N LEU A 170 0.74 0.74 10.03
CA LEU A 170 -0.35 0.94 10.97
C LEU A 170 0.21 1.47 12.29
N LEU A 171 -0.36 2.56 12.80
CA LEU A 171 0.11 3.19 14.03
C LEU A 171 -0.39 2.39 15.26
N PRO A 172 0.43 2.22 16.30
CA PRO A 172 -0.04 1.76 17.60
C PRO A 172 -0.85 2.84 18.31
N LEU A 173 -1.76 2.46 19.21
CA LEU A 173 -2.67 3.36 19.92
C LEU A 173 -1.97 4.57 20.56
N ASN A 174 -0.75 4.38 21.10
CA ASN A 174 0.01 5.48 21.69
C ASN A 174 0.48 6.52 20.66
N GLU A 175 0.89 6.07 19.47
CA GLU A 175 1.28 6.96 18.37
C GLU A 175 0.04 7.59 17.72
N ILE A 176 -1.08 6.86 17.60
CA ILE A 176 -2.36 7.45 17.16
C ILE A 176 -2.72 8.67 18.01
N MET A 177 -2.60 8.58 19.34
CA MET A 177 -2.88 9.72 20.22
C MET A 177 -1.97 10.92 19.93
N MET A 178 -0.67 10.66 19.75
CA MET A 178 0.32 11.72 19.49
C MET A 178 0.08 12.37 18.14
N GLU A 179 0.05 11.58 17.07
CA GLU A 179 -0.13 12.05 15.68
C GLU A 179 -1.48 12.74 15.50
N THR A 180 -2.54 12.20 16.11
CA THR A 180 -3.86 12.84 16.03
C THR A 180 -3.85 14.20 16.71
N ARG A 181 -3.27 14.34 17.91
CA ARG A 181 -3.23 15.64 18.61
C ARG A 181 -2.40 16.64 17.83
N ASP A 182 -1.21 16.25 17.38
CA ASP A 182 -0.33 17.11 16.59
C ASP A 182 -1.02 17.61 15.33
N ILE A 183 -1.59 16.71 14.53
CA ILE A 183 -2.28 17.08 13.30
C ILE A 183 -3.53 17.91 13.59
N LEU A 184 -4.36 17.55 14.57
CA LEU A 184 -5.59 18.29 14.86
C LEU A 184 -5.31 19.73 15.32
N ASP A 185 -4.24 19.94 16.09
CA ASP A 185 -3.79 21.26 16.52
C ASP A 185 -3.37 22.13 15.32
N HIS A 186 -2.65 21.55 14.36
CA HIS A 186 -2.23 22.24 13.13
C HIS A 186 -3.40 22.55 12.19
N LEU A 187 -4.38 21.64 12.10
CA LEU A 187 -5.53 21.75 11.20
C LEU A 187 -6.67 22.61 11.75
N GLY A 188 -6.55 23.11 12.98
CA GLY A 188 -7.56 23.96 13.62
C GLY A 188 -8.87 23.22 13.90
N PHE A 189 -8.83 21.89 14.09
CA PHE A 189 -10.02 21.14 14.46
C PHE A 189 -10.52 21.54 15.85
N THR A 190 -11.82 21.53 16.03
CA THR A 190 -12.43 21.79 17.33
C THR A 190 -12.28 20.58 18.26
N SER A 191 -12.21 20.84 19.56
CA SER A 191 -12.38 19.83 20.60
C SER A 191 -13.70 19.10 20.36
N GLY A 192 -13.64 17.86 19.84
CA GLY A 192 -14.82 17.09 19.42
C GLY A 192 -14.72 16.40 18.06
N SER A 193 -13.64 16.62 17.29
CA SER A 193 -13.34 15.85 16.08
C SER A 193 -13.41 14.34 16.36
N LYS A 194 -14.00 13.59 15.42
CA LYS A 194 -14.09 12.12 15.48
C LYS A 194 -13.06 11.44 14.59
N TYR A 195 -12.09 12.19 14.07
CA TYR A 195 -11.00 11.67 13.27
C TYR A 195 -9.80 11.30 14.15
N ILE A 196 -9.22 10.13 13.89
CA ILE A 196 -7.94 9.69 14.46
C ILE A 196 -7.02 9.21 13.33
N VAL A 197 -5.71 9.44 13.46
CA VAL A 197 -4.71 8.99 12.49
C VAL A 197 -4.40 7.52 12.77
N VAL A 198 -4.70 6.60 11.85
CA VAL A 198 -4.52 5.14 12.06
C VAL A 198 -3.36 4.54 11.29
N ALA A 199 -2.86 5.24 10.27
CA ALA A 199 -1.68 4.84 9.51
C ALA A 199 -0.95 6.07 9.00
N ALA A 200 0.37 6.00 8.94
CA ALA A 200 1.21 7.08 8.45
C ALA A 200 2.40 6.55 7.65
N SER A 201 2.98 7.39 6.79
CA SER A 201 4.27 7.10 6.19
C SER A 201 5.39 7.25 7.22
N SER A 202 6.35 6.32 7.17
CA SER A 202 7.58 6.36 7.97
C SER A 202 8.73 7.13 7.31
N THR A 203 8.48 7.69 6.13
CA THR A 203 9.45 8.45 5.34
C THR A 203 9.27 9.96 5.55
N PHE A 204 10.11 10.77 4.90
CA PHE A 204 10.01 12.23 4.95
C PHE A 204 8.71 12.78 4.35
N MET A 205 8.09 12.06 3.40
CA MET A 205 6.84 12.52 2.81
C MET A 205 5.67 12.21 3.75
N GLU A 206 4.96 13.26 4.12
CA GLU A 206 3.78 13.19 4.97
C GLU A 206 2.61 12.55 4.23
N LYS A 207 2.25 11.34 4.64
CA LYS A 207 1.05 10.66 4.16
C LYS A 207 0.32 10.06 5.35
N PHE A 208 -0.87 10.58 5.62
CA PHE A 208 -1.67 10.21 6.79
C PHE A 208 -3.00 9.60 6.37
N PHE A 209 -3.42 8.59 7.12
CA PHE A 209 -4.72 7.95 6.98
C PHE A 209 -5.52 8.14 8.25
N PHE A 210 -6.75 8.64 8.10
CA PHE A 210 -7.64 9.01 9.19
C PHE A 210 -8.84 8.06 9.24
N LEU A 211 -9.10 7.46 10.39
CA LEU A 211 -10.37 6.81 10.67
C LEU A 211 -11.34 7.84 11.24
N ASN A 212 -12.49 8.00 10.60
CA ASN A 212 -13.61 8.73 11.17
C ASN A 212 -14.44 7.77 12.04
N CYS A 213 -14.31 7.93 13.35
CA CYS A 213 -14.96 7.07 14.34
C CYS A 213 -16.48 7.23 14.39
N ALA A 214 -17.05 8.29 13.81
CA ALA A 214 -18.50 8.49 13.76
C ALA A 214 -19.18 7.69 12.64
N ASN A 215 -18.52 7.56 11.48
CA ASN A 215 -19.10 6.88 10.31
C ASN A 215 -18.33 5.61 9.88
N GLY A 216 -17.21 5.30 10.52
CA GLY A 216 -16.39 4.13 10.22
C GLY A 216 -15.61 4.20 8.90
N GLN A 217 -15.57 5.35 8.21
CA GLN A 217 -14.84 5.53 6.95
C GLN A 217 -13.36 5.83 7.21
N VAL A 218 -12.49 5.37 6.31
CA VAL A 218 -11.06 5.69 6.30
C VAL A 218 -10.80 6.70 5.19
N TYR A 219 -9.99 7.70 5.50
CA TYR A 219 -9.64 8.79 4.60
C TYR A 219 -8.12 8.89 4.48
N VAL A 220 -7.62 9.32 3.32
CA VAL A 220 -6.21 9.66 3.13
C VAL A 220 -6.09 11.17 2.89
N GLY A 221 -5.13 11.81 3.55
CA GLY A 221 -4.84 13.23 3.36
C GLY A 221 -4.36 13.55 1.94
N THR A 222 -4.72 14.73 1.45
CA THR A 222 -4.22 15.24 0.16
C THR A 222 -3.11 16.27 0.36
N SER A 223 -2.62 16.90 -0.72
CA SER A 223 -1.64 17.98 -0.60
C SER A 223 -2.17 19.17 0.20
N ASN A 224 -3.49 19.35 0.24
CA ASN A 224 -4.14 20.46 0.93
C ASN A 224 -4.58 20.09 2.36
N LEU A 225 -4.12 18.93 2.88
CA LEU A 225 -4.49 18.47 4.20
C LEU A 225 -4.23 19.57 5.23
N ARG A 226 -3.03 20.19 5.22
CA ARG A 226 -2.60 21.23 6.17
C ARG A 226 -3.37 22.54 6.04
N GLU A 227 -3.82 22.88 4.85
CA GLU A 227 -4.46 24.15 4.52
C GLU A 227 -5.94 24.17 4.87
N ASP A 228 -6.68 23.10 4.58
CA ASP A 228 -8.13 23.05 4.76
C ASP A 228 -8.70 21.70 5.19
N GLY A 229 -7.83 20.73 5.51
CA GLY A 229 -8.23 19.40 5.93
C GLY A 229 -8.73 18.52 4.79
N GLN A 230 -8.39 18.83 3.53
CA GLN A 230 -8.82 18.02 2.39
C GLN A 230 -8.33 16.57 2.48
N MET A 231 -9.27 15.65 2.28
CA MET A 231 -9.03 14.20 2.32
C MET A 231 -9.86 13.47 1.26
N MET A 232 -9.42 12.25 0.92
CA MET A 232 -10.14 11.34 0.02
C MET A 232 -10.54 10.03 0.73
N PRO A 233 -11.76 9.51 0.53
CA PRO A 233 -12.18 8.23 1.10
C PRO A 233 -11.37 7.06 0.50
N CYS A 234 -10.92 6.15 1.36
CA CYS A 234 -10.17 4.95 0.99
C CYS A 234 -11.06 3.73 0.71
N VAL A 235 -12.37 3.84 0.93
CA VAL A 235 -13.34 2.78 0.63
C VAL A 235 -14.59 3.43 0.01
N PRO A 236 -15.20 2.86 -1.04
CA PRO A 236 -16.43 3.43 -1.60
C PRO A 236 -17.58 3.40 -0.59
N ASP A 237 -18.36 4.48 -0.51
CA ASP A 237 -19.49 4.56 0.41
C ASP A 237 -20.55 3.45 0.15
N ALA A 238 -20.66 2.98 -1.09
CA ALA A 238 -21.51 1.83 -1.45
C ALA A 238 -21.10 0.52 -0.75
N ALA A 239 -19.80 0.33 -0.51
CA ALA A 239 -19.29 -0.84 0.21
C ALA A 239 -19.61 -0.76 1.72
N LEU A 240 -19.79 0.45 2.27
CA LEU A 240 -20.18 0.65 3.67
C LEU A 240 -21.70 0.52 3.90
N THR A 241 -22.51 0.74 2.85
CA THR A 241 -23.99 0.69 2.92
C THR A 241 -24.58 -0.67 2.54
N SER A 242 -23.84 -1.51 1.80
CA SER A 242 -24.28 -2.84 1.41
C SER A 242 -23.92 -3.89 2.47
N VAL A 243 -24.89 -4.30 3.30
CA VAL A 243 -25.27 -5.69 3.62
C VAL A 243 -26.55 -5.65 4.46
N HIS A 244 -27.56 -6.40 4.01
CA HIS A 244 -28.82 -6.58 4.72
C HIS A 244 -28.63 -7.06 6.17
N GLY A 245 -29.11 -6.26 7.13
CA GLY A 245 -29.27 -6.64 8.53
C GLY A 245 -28.01 -6.50 9.39
N TYR A 246 -28.03 -5.52 10.30
CA TYR A 246 -27.21 -5.42 11.52
C TYR A 246 -25.67 -5.45 11.43
N LYS A 247 -25.06 -5.46 10.23
CA LYS A 247 -23.59 -5.44 10.09
C LYS A 247 -23.08 -4.03 9.80
N GLN A 248 -22.66 -3.32 10.84
CA GLN A 248 -21.81 -2.13 10.72
C GLN A 248 -20.49 -2.56 10.06
N GLN A 249 -20.37 -2.39 8.74
CA GLN A 249 -19.09 -2.53 8.06
C GLN A 249 -18.27 -1.26 8.30
N ASP A 250 -17.01 -1.41 8.69
CA ASP A 250 -16.08 -0.29 8.73
C ASP A 250 -15.03 -0.41 7.62
N ALA A 251 -14.57 0.74 7.17
CA ALA A 251 -13.65 0.87 6.05
C ALA A 251 -12.25 0.35 6.40
N MET A 252 -11.86 0.32 7.68
CA MET A 252 -10.51 -0.09 8.06
C MET A 252 -10.32 -1.59 7.82
N LEU A 253 -11.28 -2.43 8.22
CA LEU A 253 -11.23 -3.86 7.96
C LEU A 253 -11.31 -4.16 6.45
N LEU A 254 -12.22 -3.49 5.73
CA LEU A 254 -12.35 -3.65 4.27
C LEU A 254 -11.06 -3.27 3.53
N TRP A 255 -10.41 -2.18 3.95
CA TRP A 255 -9.15 -1.72 3.38
C TRP A 255 -8.02 -2.74 3.59
N LEU A 256 -7.92 -3.32 4.79
CA LEU A 256 -6.92 -4.36 5.09
C LEU A 256 -7.20 -5.69 4.37
N GLU A 257 -8.47 -6.08 4.26
CA GLU A 257 -8.88 -7.27 3.50
C GLU A 257 -8.51 -7.14 2.02
N GLU A 258 -8.75 -5.97 1.41
CA GLU A 258 -8.34 -5.71 0.04
C GLU A 258 -6.82 -5.72 -0.12
N HIS A 259 -6.10 -5.09 0.80
CA HIS A 259 -4.64 -5.10 0.79
C HIS A 259 -4.08 -6.54 0.84
N GLY A 260 -4.61 -7.35 1.76
CA GLY A 260 -4.29 -8.78 1.86
C GLY A 260 -4.61 -9.54 0.58
N ARG A 261 -5.79 -9.29 -0.03
CA ARG A 261 -6.18 -9.91 -1.31
C ARG A 261 -5.20 -9.55 -2.43
N ARG A 262 -4.78 -8.29 -2.53
CA ARG A 262 -3.83 -7.82 -3.56
C ARG A 262 -2.45 -8.47 -3.39
N LEU A 263 -1.98 -8.63 -2.16
CA LEU A 263 -0.73 -9.35 -1.86
C LEU A 263 -0.83 -10.83 -2.23
N GLN A 264 -1.90 -11.51 -1.79
CA GLN A 264 -2.10 -12.94 -2.03
C GLN A 264 -2.25 -13.29 -3.51
N ASN A 265 -2.92 -12.42 -4.26
CA ASN A 265 -3.13 -12.62 -5.69
C ASN A 265 -1.94 -12.14 -6.54
N GLY A 266 -0.86 -11.65 -5.93
CA GLY A 266 0.34 -11.16 -6.63
C GLY A 266 0.14 -9.85 -7.40
N ILE A 267 -0.96 -9.12 -7.16
CA ILE A 267 -1.20 -7.81 -7.77
C ILE A 267 -0.12 -6.84 -7.30
N ILE A 268 0.27 -6.91 -6.03
CA ILE A 268 1.40 -6.17 -5.45
C ILE A 268 2.30 -7.15 -4.69
N GLY A 269 3.56 -6.76 -4.46
CA GLY A 269 4.53 -7.64 -3.81
C GLY A 269 5.74 -6.91 -3.26
N VAL A 270 6.71 -7.69 -2.76
CA VAL A 270 7.98 -7.14 -2.29
C VAL A 270 8.86 -6.80 -3.49
N ARG A 271 9.41 -5.60 -3.49
CA ARG A 271 10.50 -5.20 -4.38
C ARG A 271 11.73 -4.86 -3.55
N GLU A 272 12.90 -5.22 -4.06
CA GLU A 272 14.19 -4.89 -3.46
C GLU A 272 14.95 -3.94 -4.38
N GLU A 273 15.18 -2.72 -3.90
CA GLU A 273 15.97 -1.70 -4.59
C GLU A 273 17.11 -1.28 -3.66
N TYR A 274 18.35 -1.29 -4.15
CA TYR A 274 19.54 -0.92 -3.37
C TYR A 274 19.64 -1.65 -2.01
N LYS A 275 19.28 -2.93 -1.97
CA LYS A 275 19.22 -3.78 -0.75
C LYS A 275 18.17 -3.37 0.27
N ILE A 276 17.24 -2.49 -0.10
CA ILE A 276 16.11 -2.09 0.73
C ILE A 276 14.86 -2.77 0.17
N LYS A 277 14.26 -3.65 0.99
CA LYS A 277 12.99 -4.31 0.67
C LYS A 277 11.83 -3.45 1.13
N ARG A 278 10.80 -3.34 0.28
CA ARG A 278 9.51 -2.76 0.63
C ARG A 278 8.38 -3.49 -0.08
N ILE A 279 7.18 -3.44 0.47
CA ILE A 279 5.98 -3.75 -0.29
C ILE A 279 5.78 -2.60 -1.28
N CYS A 280 5.84 -2.92 -2.57
CA CYS A 280 5.69 -1.99 -3.68
C CYS A 280 4.23 -1.98 -4.15
N LEU A 281 3.60 -0.80 -4.14
CA LEU A 281 2.17 -0.67 -4.46
C LEU A 281 1.87 -0.60 -5.96
N PHE A 282 2.90 -0.49 -6.80
CA PHE A 282 2.75 -0.57 -8.24
C PHE A 282 2.25 -1.97 -8.65
N PRO A 283 1.11 -2.06 -9.37
CA PRO A 283 0.60 -3.35 -9.81
C PRO A 283 1.58 -4.13 -10.70
N GLU A 284 1.61 -5.44 -10.53
CA GLU A 284 2.43 -6.37 -11.32
C GLU A 284 1.60 -7.19 -12.32
N LEU A 285 0.27 -7.25 -12.15
CA LEU A 285 -0.61 -8.10 -12.98
C LEU A 285 -1.65 -7.29 -13.78
N PRO A 286 -2.09 -7.78 -14.94
CA PRO A 286 -3.23 -7.22 -15.68
C PRO A 286 -4.55 -7.29 -14.88
N PRO A 287 -5.53 -6.40 -15.16
CA PRO A 287 -5.47 -5.30 -16.13
C PRO A 287 -4.75 -4.05 -15.61
N GLN A 288 -4.28 -4.03 -14.35
CA GLN A 288 -3.67 -2.84 -13.75
C GLN A 288 -2.19 -2.64 -14.13
N CYS A 289 -1.55 -3.68 -14.66
CA CYS A 289 -0.23 -3.64 -15.26
C CYS A 289 -0.36 -3.96 -16.76
N SER A 290 -0.14 -2.97 -17.64
CA SER A 290 -0.10 -3.19 -19.08
C SER A 290 1.20 -3.90 -19.47
N THR A 291 1.17 -4.68 -20.55
CA THR A 291 2.35 -5.37 -21.09
C THR A 291 2.32 -5.31 -22.61
N ALA A 292 3.43 -4.91 -23.23
CA ALA A 292 3.65 -4.97 -24.67
C ALA A 292 5.00 -5.63 -24.95
N VAL A 293 5.07 -6.40 -26.04
CA VAL A 293 6.32 -6.98 -26.54
C VAL A 293 6.47 -6.56 -27.98
N THR A 294 7.56 -5.83 -28.30
CA THR A 294 7.87 -5.42 -29.67
C THR A 294 9.29 -5.83 -29.98
N ASN A 295 9.49 -6.59 -31.07
CA ASN A 295 10.81 -7.01 -31.54
C ASN A 295 11.70 -7.63 -30.44
N GLY A 296 11.12 -8.36 -29.48
CA GLY A 296 11.84 -9.00 -28.36
C GLY A 296 12.03 -8.13 -27.11
N VAL A 297 11.75 -6.82 -27.17
CA VAL A 297 11.75 -5.95 -25.99
C VAL A 297 10.36 -6.00 -25.34
N GLN A 298 10.32 -6.35 -24.06
CA GLN A 298 9.11 -6.35 -23.26
C GLN A 298 9.07 -5.09 -22.38
N ILE A 299 7.93 -4.39 -22.45
CA ILE A 299 7.63 -3.24 -21.59
C ILE A 299 6.40 -3.57 -20.76
N ARG A 300 6.53 -3.41 -19.44
CA ARG A 300 5.41 -3.49 -18.49
C ARG A 300 5.24 -2.15 -17.78
N ALA A 301 4.02 -1.64 -17.73
CA ALA A 301 3.73 -0.36 -17.09
C ALA A 301 2.58 -0.51 -16.09
N SER A 302 2.61 0.26 -15.00
CA SER A 302 1.50 0.34 -14.06
C SER A 302 1.53 1.69 -13.36
N ALA A 303 0.39 2.16 -12.87
CA ALA A 303 0.31 3.42 -12.15
C ALA A 303 -0.44 3.32 -10.83
N VAL A 304 -0.18 4.27 -9.95
CA VAL A 304 -0.87 4.46 -8.67
C VAL A 304 -1.16 5.95 -8.47
N LEU A 305 -2.30 6.25 -7.86
CA LEU A 305 -2.58 7.61 -7.40
C LEU A 305 -1.64 7.97 -6.24
N VAL A 306 -1.25 9.24 -6.17
CA VAL A 306 -0.45 9.84 -5.09
C VAL A 306 -1.31 10.85 -4.33
N PRO A 307 -2.18 10.39 -3.39
CA PRO A 307 -3.09 11.27 -2.66
C PRO A 307 -2.42 12.47 -2.02
N GLU A 308 -1.33 12.22 -1.29
CA GLU A 308 -0.61 13.21 -0.48
C GLU A 308 0.00 14.36 -1.30
N ALA A 309 0.08 14.20 -2.62
CA ALA A 309 0.56 15.23 -3.55
C ALA A 309 -0.48 15.61 -4.62
N SER A 310 -1.74 15.19 -4.45
CA SER A 310 -2.87 15.58 -5.29
C SER A 310 -3.59 16.78 -4.68
N ASN A 311 -3.86 17.81 -5.47
CA ASN A 311 -4.58 19.01 -5.05
C ASN A 311 -5.97 19.05 -5.72
N LEU A 312 -7.02 18.61 -5.04
CA LEU A 312 -8.34 18.48 -5.68
C LEU A 312 -8.99 19.83 -6.04
N GLN A 313 -8.44 20.95 -5.56
CA GLN A 313 -8.87 22.30 -5.91
C GLN A 313 -8.15 22.86 -7.14
N ASP A 314 -6.98 22.32 -7.49
CA ASP A 314 -6.23 22.73 -8.67
C ASP A 314 -6.91 22.19 -9.93
N LEU A 315 -7.65 23.04 -10.64
CA LEU A 315 -8.39 22.63 -11.83
C LEU A 315 -7.50 22.12 -12.98
N GLU A 316 -6.20 22.45 -12.97
CA GLU A 316 -5.24 22.11 -14.03
C GLU A 316 -4.33 20.91 -13.68
N ALA A 317 -4.21 20.54 -12.40
CA ALA A 317 -3.31 19.48 -11.95
C ALA A 317 -3.87 18.63 -10.78
N LYS A 318 -5.18 18.40 -10.74
CA LYS A 318 -5.91 17.77 -9.61
C LYS A 318 -5.26 16.53 -9.02
N TYR A 319 -4.90 15.57 -9.87
CA TYR A 319 -4.44 14.26 -9.47
C TYR A 319 -2.99 14.07 -9.87
N LEU A 320 -2.14 13.72 -8.92
CA LEU A 320 -0.80 13.21 -9.22
C LEU A 320 -0.85 11.69 -9.31
N PHE A 321 -0.41 11.13 -10.43
CA PHE A 321 -0.18 9.70 -10.59
C PHE A 321 1.30 9.43 -10.67
N ALA A 322 1.77 8.45 -9.91
CA ALA A 322 3.07 7.84 -10.12
C ALA A 322 2.91 6.65 -11.06
N TYR A 323 3.87 6.41 -11.93
CA TYR A 323 3.91 5.25 -12.81
C TYR A 323 5.27 4.56 -12.71
N SER A 324 5.25 3.23 -12.84
CA SER A 324 6.44 2.37 -12.88
C SER A 324 6.50 1.69 -14.24
N VAL A 325 7.62 1.86 -14.95
CA VAL A 325 7.91 1.20 -16.22
C VAL A 325 9.04 0.20 -16.00
N ARG A 326 8.80 -1.05 -16.40
CA ARG A 326 9.75 -2.16 -16.35
C ARG A 326 10.09 -2.58 -17.77
N MET A 327 11.38 -2.66 -18.08
CA MET A 327 11.89 -3.02 -19.40
C MET A 327 12.76 -4.26 -19.30
N SER A 328 12.55 -5.23 -20.17
CA SER A 328 13.42 -6.39 -20.32
C SER A 328 13.58 -6.78 -21.78
N LEU A 329 14.65 -7.52 -22.05
CA LEU A 329 14.89 -8.14 -23.33
C LEU A 329 14.63 -9.65 -23.17
N LEU A 330 13.78 -10.21 -24.03
CA LEU A 330 13.44 -11.62 -24.00
C LEU A 330 14.66 -12.51 -24.32
N PRO A 331 14.63 -13.80 -23.94
CA PRO A 331 15.75 -14.73 -24.15
C PRO A 331 16.27 -14.79 -25.59
N GLU A 332 15.38 -14.60 -26.57
CA GLU A 332 15.68 -14.65 -28.00
C GLU A 332 16.45 -13.41 -28.49
N GLY A 333 16.57 -12.35 -27.68
CA GLY A 333 17.13 -11.08 -28.09
C GLY A 333 16.16 -10.23 -28.92
N CYS A 334 16.66 -9.15 -29.52
CA CYS A 334 15.82 -8.26 -30.31
C CYS A 334 15.96 -8.54 -31.81
N THR A 335 14.85 -8.61 -32.54
CA THR A 335 14.86 -8.91 -33.99
C THR A 335 14.45 -7.68 -34.79
N VAL A 336 15.37 -7.19 -35.64
CA VAL A 336 15.16 -6.01 -36.48
C VAL A 336 15.56 -6.36 -37.91
N HIS A 337 14.63 -6.19 -38.86
CA HIS A 337 14.82 -6.54 -40.27
C HIS A 337 15.33 -7.97 -40.51
N GLY A 338 14.84 -8.94 -39.72
CA GLY A 338 15.21 -10.36 -39.84
C GLY A 338 16.58 -10.71 -39.26
N MET A 339 17.31 -9.75 -38.69
CA MET A 339 18.53 -10.00 -37.93
C MET A 339 18.25 -9.94 -36.44
N THR A 340 18.80 -10.89 -35.69
CA THR A 340 18.65 -10.98 -34.23
C THR A 340 19.91 -10.47 -33.55
N TYR A 341 19.72 -9.65 -32.51
CA TYR A 341 20.78 -9.05 -31.73
C TYR A 341 20.62 -9.42 -30.26
N SER A 342 21.74 -9.73 -29.61
CA SER A 342 21.76 -10.14 -28.21
C SER A 342 21.70 -8.97 -27.22
N THR A 343 21.58 -7.72 -27.70
CA THR A 343 21.42 -6.52 -26.87
C THR A 343 20.74 -5.40 -27.64
N CYS A 344 20.08 -4.50 -26.91
CA CYS A 344 19.64 -3.22 -27.44
C CYS A 344 19.68 -2.15 -26.35
N GLN A 345 19.96 -0.91 -26.73
CA GLN A 345 20.02 0.22 -25.81
C GLN A 345 18.90 1.21 -26.09
N LEU A 346 18.24 1.68 -25.03
CA LEU A 346 17.23 2.72 -25.11
C LEU A 346 17.86 4.03 -25.61
N TYR A 347 17.23 4.66 -26.59
CA TYR A 347 17.60 5.98 -27.10
C TYR A 347 16.64 7.08 -26.65
N ARG A 348 15.34 6.95 -26.95
CA ARG A 348 14.33 8.00 -26.76
C ARG A 348 13.03 7.44 -26.23
N ARG A 349 12.23 8.30 -25.61
CA ARG A 349 10.86 8.03 -25.19
C ARG A 349 9.91 9.01 -25.85
N ARG A 350 8.71 8.54 -26.16
CA ARG A 350 7.57 9.34 -26.55
C ARG A 350 6.38 8.92 -25.69
N TRP A 351 5.82 9.85 -24.92
CA TRP A 351 4.60 9.64 -24.14
C TRP A 351 3.46 10.46 -24.70
N ILE A 352 2.27 9.86 -24.69
CA ILE A 352 1.00 10.50 -24.96
C ILE A 352 0.17 10.32 -23.69
N ILE A 353 -0.17 11.43 -23.05
CA ILE A 353 -0.93 11.46 -21.81
C ILE A 353 -2.32 11.94 -22.12
N ARG A 354 -3.32 11.17 -21.70
CA ARG A 354 -4.73 11.46 -21.96
C ARG A 354 -5.52 11.66 -20.67
N ALA A 355 -6.46 12.58 -20.71
CA ALA A 355 -7.49 12.76 -19.69
C ALA A 355 -8.86 12.66 -20.37
N ASN A 356 -9.71 11.72 -19.95
CA ASN A 356 -10.96 11.37 -20.62
C ASN A 356 -10.81 11.24 -22.15
N GLU A 357 -9.87 10.39 -22.60
CA GLU A 357 -9.53 10.15 -24.02
C GLU A 357 -8.89 11.31 -24.80
N ASN A 358 -8.93 12.54 -24.27
CA ASN A 358 -8.31 13.71 -24.91
C ASN A 358 -6.81 13.75 -24.60
N VAL A 359 -5.98 13.97 -25.61
CA VAL A 359 -4.54 14.19 -25.43
C VAL A 359 -4.33 15.52 -24.69
N VAL A 360 -3.77 15.45 -23.50
CA VAL A 360 -3.46 16.63 -22.67
C VAL A 360 -1.98 16.98 -22.69
N ASP A 361 -1.11 15.99 -22.97
CA ASP A 361 0.33 16.22 -23.07
C ASP A 361 1.00 15.21 -24.00
N VAL A 362 2.10 15.64 -24.65
CA VAL A 362 2.96 14.81 -25.48
C VAL A 362 4.42 15.11 -25.15
N VAL A 363 5.10 14.14 -24.54
CA VAL A 363 6.50 14.27 -24.15
C VAL A 363 7.35 13.49 -25.15
N ASN A 364 8.37 14.12 -25.73
CA ASN A 364 9.30 13.47 -26.67
C ASN A 364 10.74 13.89 -26.36
N ASP A 365 11.50 12.98 -25.75
CA ASP A 365 12.80 13.28 -25.16
C ASP A 365 13.75 12.09 -25.22
N GLU A 366 15.05 12.36 -25.00
CA GLU A 366 16.08 11.34 -24.89
C GLU A 366 16.08 10.64 -23.52
N GLY A 367 16.38 9.34 -23.55
CA GLY A 367 16.46 8.48 -22.37
C GLY A 367 15.20 8.41 -21.53
N VAL A 368 15.34 7.88 -20.32
CA VAL A 368 14.33 7.87 -19.25
C VAL A 368 15.01 8.30 -17.97
N ILE A 369 14.47 9.29 -17.25
CA ILE A 369 15.05 9.81 -15.99
C ILE A 369 16.57 10.13 -16.08
N GLY A 370 17.06 10.56 -17.25
CA GLY A 370 18.47 10.82 -17.52
C GLY A 370 19.33 9.58 -17.79
N GLN A 371 18.73 8.40 -17.92
CA GLN A 371 19.40 7.11 -18.16
C GLN A 371 19.07 6.55 -19.55
N TYR A 372 19.99 5.72 -20.05
CA TYR A 372 19.92 5.04 -21.36
C TYR A 372 20.20 3.54 -21.14
N PRO A 373 19.25 2.78 -20.56
CA PRO A 373 19.46 1.38 -20.20
C PRO A 373 19.84 0.52 -21.42
N LEU A 374 20.89 -0.28 -21.25
CA LEU A 374 21.29 -1.34 -22.16
C LEU A 374 20.69 -2.64 -21.64
N LEU A 375 19.87 -3.30 -22.45
CA LEU A 375 19.18 -4.53 -22.07
C LEU A 375 19.92 -5.75 -22.64
N PHE A 376 20.01 -6.80 -21.81
CA PHE A 376 20.52 -8.12 -22.19
C PHE A 376 19.43 -9.17 -21.95
N PRO A 377 19.37 -10.24 -22.76
CA PRO A 377 18.51 -11.38 -22.53
C PRO A 377 18.79 -12.02 -21.16
N GLY A 378 17.74 -12.23 -20.37
CA GLY A 378 17.83 -12.89 -19.06
C GLY A 378 18.34 -12.00 -17.90
N ASP A 379 18.73 -10.75 -18.17
CA ASP A 379 19.02 -9.79 -17.10
C ASP A 379 17.74 -9.41 -16.34
N LYS A 380 17.92 -8.90 -15.12
CA LYS A 380 16.82 -8.31 -14.35
C LYS A 380 16.20 -7.15 -15.12
N GLU A 381 14.88 -6.99 -15.00
CA GLU A 381 14.17 -5.84 -15.57
C GLU A 381 14.84 -4.53 -15.14
N PHE A 382 15.07 -3.63 -16.10
CA PHE A 382 15.34 -2.25 -15.79
C PHE A 382 14.04 -1.58 -15.36
N VAL A 383 14.02 -0.99 -14.17
CA VAL A 383 12.82 -0.35 -13.62
C VAL A 383 13.09 1.11 -13.37
N TYR A 384 12.17 1.96 -13.82
CA TYR A 384 12.15 3.36 -13.42
C TYR A 384 10.75 3.80 -13.04
N GLU A 385 10.70 4.77 -12.12
CA GLU A 385 9.47 5.30 -11.56
C GLU A 385 9.47 6.83 -11.74
N SER A 386 8.34 7.37 -12.20
CA SER A 386 8.15 8.79 -12.50
C SER A 386 6.68 9.15 -12.24
N CYS A 387 6.27 10.37 -12.53
CA CYS A 387 4.92 10.84 -12.26
C CYS A 387 4.36 11.71 -13.39
N THR A 388 3.05 11.92 -13.37
CA THR A 388 2.33 12.85 -14.23
C THR A 388 1.09 13.41 -13.51
N HIS A 389 0.73 14.63 -13.85
CA HIS A 389 -0.48 15.28 -13.36
C HIS A 389 -1.64 15.08 -14.33
N LEU A 390 -2.84 14.88 -13.79
CA LEU A 390 -4.08 14.87 -14.54
C LEU A 390 -5.11 15.82 -13.93
N GLN A 391 -5.78 16.57 -14.81
CA GLN A 391 -6.92 17.43 -14.47
C GLN A 391 -8.15 16.63 -14.04
N ILE A 392 -8.34 15.47 -14.66
CA ILE A 392 -9.51 14.62 -14.49
C ILE A 392 -9.10 13.15 -14.61
N SER A 393 -9.84 12.29 -13.90
CA SER A 393 -9.78 10.84 -13.99
C SER A 393 -11.14 10.33 -14.50
N PRO A 394 -11.20 9.28 -15.34
CA PRO A 394 -10.08 8.46 -15.81
C PRO A 394 -9.16 9.16 -16.82
N GLY A 395 -7.92 8.66 -16.92
CA GLY A 395 -6.95 9.02 -17.95
C GLY A 395 -6.13 7.82 -18.38
N SER A 396 -5.13 8.05 -19.23
CA SER A 396 -4.19 7.01 -19.64
C SER A 396 -2.82 7.58 -20.01
N VAL A 397 -1.80 6.72 -19.93
CA VAL A 397 -0.46 6.98 -20.45
C VAL A 397 -0.13 5.86 -21.43
N GLU A 398 0.20 6.23 -22.65
CA GLU A 398 0.59 5.34 -23.74
C GLU A 398 1.77 5.95 -24.49
N GLY A 399 2.44 5.17 -25.33
CA GLY A 399 3.56 5.73 -26.07
C GLY A 399 4.49 4.69 -26.65
N SER A 400 5.72 5.10 -26.85
CA SER A 400 6.75 4.25 -27.41
C SER A 400 8.15 4.66 -26.97
N PHE A 401 9.05 3.71 -27.07
CA PHE A 401 10.48 3.91 -26.91
C PHE A 401 11.19 3.65 -28.23
N ILE A 402 12.28 4.36 -28.48
CA ILE A 402 13.19 4.04 -29.58
C ILE A 402 14.40 3.33 -28.99
N PHE A 403 14.69 2.13 -29.47
CA PHE A 403 15.86 1.35 -29.12
C PHE A 403 16.80 1.23 -30.32
N VAL A 404 18.07 0.98 -30.05
CA VAL A 404 19.09 0.71 -31.05
C VAL A 404 19.73 -0.65 -30.75
N PRO A 405 19.85 -1.57 -31.72
CA PRO A 405 20.57 -2.82 -31.52
C PRO A 405 22.04 -2.57 -31.13
N GLY A 406 22.55 -3.29 -30.13
CA GLY A 406 23.87 -3.01 -29.57
C GLY A 406 23.88 -1.82 -28.61
N ARG A 407 24.90 -0.96 -28.72
CA ARG A 407 25.08 0.24 -27.86
C ARG A 407 24.81 1.49 -28.69
N LEU A 408 24.33 2.56 -28.07
CA LEU A 408 24.17 3.87 -28.71
C LEU A 408 25.48 4.40 -29.31
N ALA A 409 26.61 4.14 -28.65
CA ALA A 409 27.93 4.57 -29.11
C ALA A 409 28.48 3.71 -30.28
N ASP A 410 27.94 2.50 -30.48
CA ASP A 410 28.33 1.57 -31.55
C ASP A 410 27.10 0.74 -31.97
N PRO A 411 26.15 1.36 -32.72
CA PRO A 411 24.94 0.68 -33.20
C PRO A 411 25.27 -0.51 -34.10
N LYS A 412 24.56 -1.62 -33.90
CA LYS A 412 24.68 -2.83 -34.74
C LYS A 412 23.59 -2.95 -35.81
N GLY A 413 22.56 -2.11 -35.72
CA GLY A 413 21.47 -2.04 -36.69
C GLY A 413 20.72 -0.72 -36.57
N GLU A 414 19.70 -0.56 -37.42
CA GLU A 414 18.85 0.63 -37.42
C GLU A 414 18.02 0.74 -36.13
N PRO A 415 17.72 1.96 -35.66
CA PRO A 415 16.80 2.17 -34.55
C PRO A 415 15.42 1.58 -34.84
N PHE A 416 14.77 1.05 -33.81
CA PHE A 416 13.43 0.49 -33.91
C PHE A 416 12.54 0.99 -32.76
N GLU A 417 11.25 1.11 -33.06
CA GLU A 417 10.24 1.51 -32.10
C GLU A 417 9.77 0.30 -31.27
N VAL A 418 9.54 0.53 -29.98
CA VAL A 418 9.02 -0.43 -29.02
C VAL A 418 7.80 0.18 -28.38
N GLU A 419 6.64 -0.46 -28.53
CA GLU A 419 5.38 0.08 -28.04
C GLU A 419 5.26 -0.03 -26.51
N VAL A 420 4.57 0.94 -25.92
CA VAL A 420 4.05 0.86 -24.56
C VAL A 420 2.54 0.74 -24.64
N ALA A 421 2.01 -0.41 -24.22
CA ALA A 421 0.58 -0.64 -24.14
C ALA A 421 -0.08 0.39 -23.20
N VAL A 422 -1.29 0.83 -23.59
CA VAL A 422 -2.08 1.81 -22.84
C VAL A 422 -2.19 1.42 -21.38
N GLN A 423 -1.69 2.30 -20.51
CA GLN A 423 -1.80 2.15 -19.07
C GLN A 423 -2.88 3.08 -18.53
N PRO A 424 -3.99 2.54 -17.98
CA PRO A 424 -5.01 3.37 -17.37
C PRO A 424 -4.49 4.11 -16.13
N LEU A 425 -4.81 5.40 -16.05
CA LEU A 425 -4.64 6.26 -14.89
C LEU A 425 -6.00 6.49 -14.25
N ASN A 426 -6.33 5.65 -13.27
CA ASN A 426 -7.63 5.67 -12.61
C ASN A 426 -7.45 5.95 -11.13
N VAL A 427 -8.32 6.79 -10.56
CA VAL A 427 -8.49 6.85 -9.11
C VAL A 427 -9.12 5.54 -8.63
N ILE A 428 -8.27 4.56 -8.34
CA ILE A 428 -8.66 3.30 -7.72
C ILE A 428 -8.26 3.39 -6.24
N LEU A 429 -9.16 3.94 -5.44
CA LEU A 429 -9.08 3.85 -3.98
C LEU A 429 -9.87 2.62 -3.49
N SER A 430 -10.51 1.83 -4.35
CA SER A 430 -11.59 0.91 -3.96
C SER A 430 -11.22 -0.58 -3.83
N VAL A 431 -11.92 -1.23 -2.89
CA VAL A 431 -11.92 -2.68 -2.57
C VAL A 431 -12.37 -3.58 -3.73
N ASN A 432 -12.96 -3.01 -4.80
CA ASN A 432 -13.51 -3.78 -5.92
C ASN A 432 -12.93 -3.39 -7.29
N GLY A 433 -11.85 -2.61 -7.35
CA GLY A 433 -11.17 -2.27 -8.62
C GLY A 433 -12.00 -1.45 -9.62
N SER A 434 -13.21 -1.03 -9.27
CA SER A 434 -14.03 -0.14 -10.11
C SER A 434 -13.52 1.31 -9.98
N PRO A 435 -13.29 2.01 -11.10
CA PRO A 435 -12.95 3.42 -11.09
C PRO A 435 -14.16 4.22 -10.59
N THR A 436 -14.00 4.91 -9.47
CA THR A 436 -14.99 5.87 -8.96
C THR A 436 -14.24 7.14 -8.59
N THR A 437 -14.67 8.29 -9.10
CA THR A 437 -14.15 9.58 -8.65
C THR A 437 -14.56 9.79 -7.19
N PRO A 438 -13.62 9.87 -6.24
CA PRO A 438 -13.96 10.09 -4.85
C PRO A 438 -14.57 11.48 -4.71
N ALA A 439 -15.71 11.59 -4.00
CA ALA A 439 -16.21 12.88 -3.57
C ALA A 439 -15.21 13.47 -2.55
N ALA A 440 -14.53 14.54 -2.92
CA ALA A 440 -13.68 15.30 -2.01
C ALA A 440 -14.57 15.85 -0.88
N LYS A 441 -14.22 15.58 0.38
CA LYS A 441 -14.83 16.27 1.51
C LYS A 441 -13.93 17.43 1.91
N SER A 442 -14.44 18.65 1.72
CA SER A 442 -13.90 19.84 2.37
C SER A 442 -14.50 19.93 3.76
N LEU A 443 -13.67 20.11 4.79
CA LEU A 443 -14.15 20.30 6.17
C LEU A 443 -14.68 21.73 6.42
N SER A 444 -14.83 22.54 5.38
CA SER A 444 -15.41 23.89 5.43
C SER A 444 -16.90 23.94 5.79
N ASP A 445 -17.59 22.81 5.83
CA ASP A 445 -19.03 22.74 6.16
C ASP A 445 -19.33 22.68 7.67
N LEU A 446 -18.30 22.71 8.52
CA LEU A 446 -18.45 22.89 9.97
C LEU A 446 -18.40 24.38 10.35
N PRO A 447 -19.21 24.86 11.31
CA PRO A 447 -19.27 26.28 11.66
C PRO A 447 -17.92 26.76 12.21
N ARG A 448 -17.15 27.48 11.38
CA ARG A 448 -15.91 28.15 11.78
C ARG A 448 -16.24 29.32 12.71
N LYS A 449 -15.70 29.31 13.94
CA LYS A 449 -15.58 30.55 14.72
C LYS A 449 -14.52 31.41 14.02
N ARG A 450 -14.92 32.57 13.50
CA ARG A 450 -14.00 33.58 12.95
C ARG A 450 -13.00 33.97 14.02
N TYR A 451 -11.73 33.62 13.81
CA TYR A 451 -10.62 34.20 14.55
C TYR A 451 -9.97 35.27 13.68
N ASN A 452 -10.04 36.52 14.12
CA ASN A 452 -9.29 37.62 13.53
C ASN A 452 -7.80 37.43 13.87
N LYS A 453 -7.02 36.98 12.90
CA LYS A 453 -5.56 36.93 13.03
C LYS A 453 -5.02 38.36 12.86
N ARG A 454 -4.47 38.94 13.94
CA ARG A 454 -3.56 40.08 13.81
C ARG A 454 -2.31 39.59 13.09
N ALA A 455 -1.87 40.36 12.10
CA ALA A 455 -0.68 40.10 11.32
C ALA A 455 0.56 40.34 12.20
N ASP A 456 1.38 39.30 12.36
CA ASP A 456 2.80 39.45 12.68
C ASP A 456 3.58 38.92 11.48
N ASP A 457 4.29 39.85 10.84
CA ASP A 457 5.13 39.68 9.67
C ASP A 457 6.42 38.94 10.04
N HIS A 458 6.53 37.66 9.66
CA HIS A 458 7.81 37.03 9.35
C HIS A 458 7.59 36.07 8.16
N GLY A 459 7.65 36.64 6.96
CA GLY A 459 7.44 35.93 5.71
C GLY A 459 8.59 34.98 5.37
N PHE A 460 8.35 33.68 5.47
CA PHE A 460 9.02 32.69 4.62
C PHE A 460 8.15 32.46 3.39
N GLN A 461 8.58 33.02 2.27
CA GLN A 461 7.91 32.91 0.98
C GLN A 461 8.24 31.54 0.36
N TRP A 462 7.29 30.61 0.35
CA TRP A 462 7.35 29.44 -0.52
C TRP A 462 7.25 29.90 -1.98
N LYS A 463 8.29 29.63 -2.78
CA LYS A 463 8.20 29.75 -4.25
C LYS A 463 7.89 28.37 -4.84
N PRO A 464 6.88 28.23 -5.70
CA PRO A 464 6.63 26.97 -6.40
C PRO A 464 7.83 26.64 -7.30
N TYR A 465 8.25 25.38 -7.27
CA TYR A 465 9.30 24.85 -8.14
C TYR A 465 8.81 24.92 -9.60
N LYS A 466 9.40 25.83 -10.39
CA LYS A 466 9.27 25.82 -11.85
C LYS A 466 10.37 24.94 -12.42
N GLU A 467 9.96 23.95 -13.21
CA GLU A 467 10.83 23.16 -14.07
C GLU A 467 11.76 24.08 -14.89
N PRO A 468 13.07 23.85 -14.94
CA PRO A 468 13.94 24.64 -15.82
C PRO A 468 13.75 24.17 -17.26
N GLN A 469 12.89 24.86 -18.03
CA GLN A 469 12.87 24.77 -19.49
C GLN A 469 14.21 25.29 -20.04
N ARG A 470 15.18 24.39 -20.25
CA ARG A 470 16.37 24.71 -21.05
C ARG A 470 16.02 24.56 -22.52
N ARG A 471 15.68 25.68 -23.17
CA ARG A 471 15.81 25.84 -24.63
C ARG A 471 17.29 25.68 -24.99
N ILE A 472 17.67 24.56 -25.60
CA ILE A 472 18.95 24.43 -26.29
C ILE A 472 18.77 25.02 -27.69
N THR A 473 19.14 26.29 -27.85
CA THR A 473 19.35 26.88 -29.17
C THR A 473 20.75 26.51 -29.67
N SER A 474 20.80 25.91 -30.86
CA SER A 474 22.03 25.63 -31.58
C SER A 474 22.83 26.90 -31.85
N GLN A 475 24.13 26.94 -31.53
CA GLN A 475 25.09 27.75 -32.30
C GLN A 475 26.57 27.37 -32.01
N LYS A 476 27.19 26.82 -33.07
CA LYS A 476 28.56 27.02 -33.57
C LYS A 476 29.76 26.92 -32.62
N THR A 477 30.45 25.78 -32.76
CA THR A 477 31.89 25.58 -32.99
C THR A 477 32.83 26.78 -32.77
N LYS A 478 33.79 26.64 -31.85
CA LYS A 478 35.18 27.10 -32.01
C LYS A 478 36.15 26.14 -31.32
N ARG A 479 37.01 25.53 -32.13
CA ARG A 479 38.19 24.74 -31.74
C ARG A 479 39.22 25.64 -31.05
N TYR A 480 39.88 25.13 -30.02
CA TYR A 480 41.28 25.41 -29.75
C TYR A 480 42.00 24.08 -29.47
N ILE A 481 43.09 23.88 -30.20
CA ILE A 481 44.04 22.75 -30.13
C ILE A 481 45.26 23.22 -29.32
N LEU A 482 45.85 22.34 -28.50
CA LEU A 482 47.28 22.19 -28.14
C LEU A 482 47.34 21.04 -27.09
N SER A 483 47.66 19.77 -27.45
CA SER A 483 48.99 19.10 -27.47
C SER A 483 49.83 19.41 -26.21
N THR A 484 50.33 18.49 -25.37
CA THR A 484 51.06 17.22 -25.59
C THR A 484 51.16 16.36 -24.29
N GLN A 485 51.34 15.04 -24.48
CA GLN A 485 51.52 13.85 -23.58
C GLN A 485 52.79 13.81 -22.67
N PRO A 486 53.17 12.69 -21.96
CA PRO A 486 52.46 11.68 -21.12
C PRO A 486 53.22 11.22 -19.80
N ASN A 487 52.66 10.21 -19.11
CA ASN A 487 53.19 9.26 -18.08
C ASN A 487 52.91 9.57 -16.59
N VAL A 488 52.59 8.65 -15.66
CA VAL A 488 52.32 7.18 -15.60
C VAL A 488 51.73 6.86 -14.18
N GLU A 489 50.83 5.86 -14.08
CA GLU A 489 50.38 5.04 -12.90
C GLU A 489 49.92 5.76 -11.59
N GLN A 490 48.83 5.42 -10.87
CA GLN A 490 48.29 4.12 -10.46
C GLN A 490 46.92 4.31 -9.73
N SER A 491 46.05 3.28 -9.79
CA SER A 491 44.90 2.93 -8.91
C SER A 491 43.96 4.02 -8.33
N LYS A 492 42.65 3.87 -8.62
CA LYS A 492 41.56 3.75 -7.62
C LYS A 492 40.19 3.59 -8.26
N GLU A 493 39.38 2.77 -7.59
CA GLU A 493 37.97 2.48 -7.83
C GLU A 493 37.12 3.73 -7.58
N ASP A 494 36.35 4.18 -8.59
CA ASP A 494 35.41 5.29 -8.44
C ASP A 494 34.00 4.78 -8.10
N ILE A 495 33.73 4.78 -6.79
CA ILE A 495 32.39 4.78 -6.20
C ILE A 495 31.88 6.22 -6.26
N ILE A 496 30.88 6.50 -7.11
CA ILE A 496 30.20 7.81 -7.12
C ILE A 496 29.15 7.82 -5.99
N LEU A 497 29.57 8.35 -4.84
CA LEU A 497 28.70 8.80 -3.75
C LEU A 497 28.10 10.17 -4.12
N CYS A 498 26.78 10.25 -4.21
CA CYS A 498 26.09 11.53 -4.31
C CYS A 498 25.92 12.12 -2.90
N ASN A 499 26.44 13.34 -2.73
CA ASN A 499 26.57 14.10 -1.49
C ASN A 499 25.22 14.40 -0.81
N CYS A 500 25.01 13.87 0.40
CA CYS A 500 24.17 14.48 1.43
C CYS A 500 25.07 15.33 2.35
N ARG A 501 24.97 16.66 2.27
CA ARG A 501 25.53 17.59 3.26
C ARG A 501 24.36 18.25 3.99
N GLU A 502 24.22 17.95 5.28
CA GLU A 502 23.77 18.85 6.37
C GLU A 502 23.41 18.00 7.62
N LEU A 503 24.42 17.56 8.36
CA LEU A 503 24.31 17.10 9.76
C LEU A 503 25.69 17.23 10.42
N LYS A 504 26.13 18.46 10.64
CA LYS A 504 27.23 18.79 11.56
C LYS A 504 26.76 19.95 12.40
N ASP A 505 26.12 19.62 13.53
CA ASP A 505 26.13 20.38 14.79
C ASP A 505 25.39 19.54 15.82
N LEU A 506 26.15 18.65 16.49
CA LEU A 506 25.89 18.04 17.80
C LEU A 506 27.07 17.11 18.15
N PHE A 507 28.23 17.75 18.37
CA PHE A 507 29.21 17.41 19.38
C PHE A 507 29.69 18.71 20.02
#